data_AF-A0A914W8F5-F1
#
_entry.id   AF-A0A914W8F5-F1
#
_cell.length_a   1.000
_cell.length_b   1.000
_cell.length_c   1.000
_cell.angle_alpha   90.00
_cell.angle_beta   90.00
_cell.angle_gamma   90.00
#
_symmetry.space_group_name_H-M   'P 1'
#
loop_
_entity.id
_entity.type
_entity.pdbx_description
1 polymer ?
#
loop_
_entity_poly.entity_id
_entity_poly.type
_entity_poly.pdbx_seq_one_letter_code
_entity_poly.pdbx_strand_id
1 'polypeptide(L)'
;MTHWAMDSANFDEAAVRRWMLDHWTTGIYISIGYVITLIALKRWMENRQPFTLTAPLIAWNFLLGVFSIMGTTVLADDFFSVLKRLGFHDSYCYTGDYFKGQNGYWVFLFALSKIAELGDTLFLALRKRPVLFLHWYHHATVSAFSWVIYPYHPSVWRWIVGINYSIHAIMYPYYMFKAMGVKLPGFIPRIITAMQIAQFFVDIYIMVDLTKRAFNGTVGDCGLPPTWGCLVGLGLVISFLVLFMNYSYHSYFKRGGKHNRSKID
;
A
#
# COMPACT_ATOMS: atom_id res chain seq x y z
N MET A 1 -7.31 -28.95 -11.05
CA MET A 1 -5.84 -28.95 -11.14
C MET A 1 -5.38 -27.54 -11.41
N THR A 2 -5.01 -26.83 -10.35
CA THR A 2 -4.66 -25.40 -10.35
C THR A 2 -3.13 -25.26 -10.41
N HIS A 3 -2.57 -25.24 -11.63
CA HIS A 3 -1.17 -24.88 -11.86
C HIS A 3 -1.06 -23.35 -12.05
N TRP A 4 -1.04 -22.58 -10.96
CA TRP A 4 -0.84 -21.12 -10.97
C TRP A 4 0.52 -20.69 -10.43
N ALA A 5 1.46 -21.63 -10.24
CA ALA A 5 2.85 -21.28 -9.91
C ALA A 5 3.50 -20.65 -11.16
N MET A 6 3.11 -19.42 -11.46
CA MET A 6 3.65 -18.62 -12.55
C MET A 6 4.96 -18.01 -12.03
N ASP A 7 6.07 -18.44 -12.62
CA ASP A 7 7.27 -17.62 -12.60
C ASP A 7 7.04 -16.37 -13.46
N SER A 8 7.90 -15.36 -13.31
CA SER A 8 7.77 -14.11 -14.07
C SER A 8 7.88 -14.31 -15.59
N ALA A 9 8.43 -15.44 -16.05
CA ALA A 9 8.62 -15.76 -17.45
C ALA A 9 7.34 -16.26 -18.13
N ASN A 10 6.45 -16.93 -17.38
CA ASN A 10 5.21 -17.50 -17.90
C ASN A 10 3.96 -16.73 -17.43
N PHE A 11 4.09 -15.43 -17.13
CA PHE A 11 2.97 -14.60 -16.69
C PHE A 11 1.96 -14.32 -17.81
N ASP A 12 0.87 -15.10 -17.83
CA ASP A 12 -0.34 -14.87 -18.61
C ASP A 12 -1.22 -13.78 -17.98
N GLU A 13 -0.92 -12.54 -18.36
CA GLU A 13 -1.70 -11.35 -18.01
C GLU A 13 -3.20 -11.53 -18.29
N ALA A 14 -3.56 -12.08 -19.45
CA ALA A 14 -4.95 -12.18 -19.88
C ALA A 14 -5.75 -13.20 -19.05
N ALA A 15 -5.14 -14.31 -18.65
CA ALA A 15 -5.73 -15.26 -17.73
C ALA A 15 -5.93 -14.64 -16.34
N VAL A 16 -4.91 -13.97 -15.79
CA VAL A 16 -4.98 -13.32 -14.47
C VAL A 16 -6.05 -12.22 -14.46
N ARG A 17 -6.08 -11.39 -15.51
CA ARG A 17 -7.08 -10.34 -15.67
C ARG A 17 -8.50 -10.90 -15.69
N ARG A 18 -8.74 -11.97 -16.47
CA ARG A 18 -10.05 -12.65 -16.50
C ARG A 18 -10.43 -13.20 -15.13
N TRP A 19 -9.50 -13.88 -14.47
CA TRP A 19 -9.74 -14.43 -13.13
C TRP A 19 -10.11 -13.33 -12.12
N MET A 20 -9.40 -12.20 -12.14
CA MET A 20 -9.70 -11.07 -11.26
C MET A 20 -11.04 -10.40 -11.58
N LEU A 21 -11.47 -10.36 -12.86
CA LEU A 21 -12.81 -9.91 -13.25
C LEU A 21 -13.90 -10.85 -12.71
N ASP A 22 -13.71 -12.16 -12.85
CA ASP A 22 -14.66 -13.17 -12.36
C ASP A 22 -14.78 -13.14 -10.83
N HIS A 23 -13.71 -12.73 -10.14
CA HIS A 23 -13.60 -12.69 -8.68
C HIS A 23 -13.53 -11.26 -8.13
N TRP A 24 -14.12 -10.27 -8.82
CA TRP A 24 -13.96 -8.86 -8.45
C TRP A 24 -14.48 -8.52 -7.03
N THR A 25 -15.44 -9.28 -6.50
CA THR A 25 -15.99 -9.10 -5.14
C THR A 25 -15.10 -9.70 -4.04
N THR A 26 -14.16 -10.57 -4.38
CA THR A 26 -13.34 -11.30 -3.39
C THR A 26 -12.56 -10.35 -2.49
N GLY A 27 -11.95 -9.29 -3.03
CA GLY A 27 -11.26 -8.27 -2.24
C GLY A 27 -12.18 -7.57 -1.23
N ILE A 28 -13.43 -7.32 -1.59
CA ILE A 28 -14.42 -6.70 -0.69
C ILE A 28 -14.76 -7.65 0.46
N TYR A 29 -15.05 -8.92 0.16
CA TYR A 29 -15.36 -9.91 1.19
C TYR A 29 -14.18 -10.16 2.13
N ILE A 30 -12.95 -10.18 1.61
CA ILE A 30 -11.74 -10.27 2.43
C ILE A 30 -11.63 -9.08 3.38
N SER A 31 -11.83 -7.85 2.89
CA SER A 31 -11.77 -6.65 3.73
C SER A 31 -12.87 -6.61 4.81
N ILE A 32 -14.09 -7.05 4.49
CA ILE A 32 -15.18 -7.18 5.47
C ILE A 32 -14.81 -8.23 6.53
N GLY A 33 -14.38 -9.42 6.09
CA GLY A 33 -13.94 -10.49 6.98
C GLY A 33 -12.79 -10.07 7.88
N TYR A 34 -11.85 -9.26 7.36
CA TYR A 34 -10.76 -8.67 8.12
C TYR A 34 -11.25 -7.74 9.23
N VAL A 35 -12.21 -6.83 8.95
CA VAL A 35 -12.76 -5.94 9.99
C VAL A 35 -13.50 -6.72 11.06
N ILE A 36 -14.31 -7.71 10.68
CA ILE A 36 -15.00 -8.61 11.61
C ILE A 36 -13.98 -9.35 12.48
N THR A 37 -12.96 -9.93 11.87
CA THR A 37 -11.88 -10.65 12.56
C THR A 37 -11.15 -9.73 13.53
N LEU A 38 -10.84 -8.50 13.14
CA LEU A 38 -10.18 -7.53 14.00
C LEU A 38 -11.03 -7.19 15.23
N ILE A 39 -12.34 -6.98 15.07
CA ILE A 39 -13.26 -6.68 16.17
C ILE A 39 -13.36 -7.89 17.11
N ALA A 40 -13.60 -9.08 16.57
CA ALA A 40 -13.69 -10.32 17.33
C ALA A 40 -12.38 -10.59 18.10
N LEU A 41 -11.24 -10.41 17.44
CA LEU A 41 -9.92 -10.63 18.01
C LEU A 41 -9.61 -9.64 19.14
N LYS A 42 -9.93 -8.35 18.96
CA LYS A 42 -9.77 -7.34 20.02
C LYS A 42 -10.59 -7.73 21.26
N ARG A 43 -11.86 -8.10 21.08
CA ARG A 43 -12.74 -8.53 22.17
C ARG A 43 -12.24 -9.80 22.86
N TRP A 44 -11.78 -10.77 22.09
CA TRP A 44 -11.21 -12.01 22.63
C TRP A 44 -9.92 -11.76 23.42
N MET A 45 -9.12 -10.79 23.00
CA MET A 45 -7.88 -10.42 23.68
C MET A 45 -8.11 -9.61 24.96
N GLU A 46 -9.26 -8.98 25.19
CA GLU A 46 -9.52 -8.12 26.36
C GLU A 46 -9.10 -8.80 27.67
N ASN A 47 -9.52 -10.05 27.86
CA ASN A 47 -9.29 -10.84 29.07
C ASN A 47 -8.02 -11.71 29.03
N ARG A 48 -7.12 -11.51 28.06
CA ARG A 48 -5.90 -12.33 27.87
C ARG A 48 -4.62 -11.52 28.00
N GLN A 49 -3.51 -12.18 28.29
CA GLN A 49 -2.19 -11.53 28.24
C GLN A 49 -1.73 -11.31 26.79
N PRO A 50 -0.95 -10.26 26.48
CA PRO A 50 -0.44 -10.03 25.13
C PRO A 50 0.52 -11.15 24.71
N PHE A 51 0.41 -11.62 23.46
CA PHE A 51 1.30 -12.65 22.94
C PHE A 51 2.72 -12.11 22.66
N THR A 52 3.72 -12.95 22.90
CA THR A 52 5.14 -12.69 22.59
C THR A 52 5.50 -13.10 21.16
N LEU A 53 4.92 -12.41 20.17
CA LEU A 53 5.10 -12.73 18.74
C LEU A 53 6.35 -12.08 18.10
N THR A 54 7.44 -11.90 18.85
CA THR A 54 8.60 -11.13 18.36
C THR A 54 9.28 -11.79 17.16
N ALA A 55 9.62 -13.08 17.24
CA ALA A 55 10.28 -13.78 16.13
C ALA A 55 9.40 -13.88 14.86
N PRO A 56 8.10 -14.27 14.94
CA PRO A 56 7.21 -14.23 13.79
C PRO A 56 7.07 -12.82 13.19
N LEU A 57 6.99 -11.79 14.02
CA LEU A 57 6.91 -10.41 13.55
C LEU A 57 8.19 -9.96 12.83
N ILE A 58 9.37 -10.36 13.34
CA ILE A 58 10.65 -10.07 12.68
C ILE A 58 10.68 -10.73 11.31
N ALA A 59 10.37 -12.02 11.24
CA ALA A 59 10.32 -12.77 9.98
C ALA A 59 9.32 -12.15 8.99
N TRP A 60 8.14 -11.77 9.47
CA TRP A 60 7.10 -11.11 8.68
C TRP A 60 7.59 -9.80 8.05
N ASN A 61 8.14 -8.88 8.87
CA ASN A 61 8.68 -7.62 8.37
C ASN A 61 9.88 -7.83 7.44
N PHE A 62 10.72 -8.83 7.71
CA PHE A 62 11.83 -9.19 6.83
C PHE A 62 11.33 -9.62 5.45
N LEU A 63 10.36 -10.53 5.40
CA LEU A 63 9.78 -11.03 4.14
C LEU A 63 9.12 -9.92 3.35
N LEU A 64 8.30 -9.07 3.99
CA LEU A 64 7.67 -7.93 3.32
C LEU A 64 8.68 -6.87 2.88
N GLY A 65 9.77 -6.69 3.63
CA GLY A 65 10.89 -5.83 3.25
C GLY A 65 11.60 -6.33 2.00
N VAL A 66 11.99 -7.60 1.97
CA VAL A 66 12.63 -8.24 0.79
C VAL A 66 11.70 -8.19 -0.42
N PHE A 67 10.43 -8.55 -0.24
CA PHE A 67 9.42 -8.46 -1.28
C PHE A 67 9.32 -7.06 -1.88
N SER A 68 9.32 -6.04 -1.01
CA SER A 68 9.20 -4.65 -1.44
C SER A 68 10.46 -4.15 -2.16
N ILE A 69 11.65 -4.54 -1.69
CA ILE A 69 12.93 -4.23 -2.35
C ILE A 69 12.96 -4.85 -3.76
N MET A 70 12.60 -6.12 -3.88
CA MET A 70 12.56 -6.81 -5.18
C MET A 70 11.56 -6.14 -6.12
N GLY A 71 10.34 -5.85 -5.65
CA GLY A 71 9.33 -5.14 -6.44
C GLY A 71 9.80 -3.76 -6.90
N THR A 72 10.43 -2.98 -6.03
CA THR A 72 11.05 -1.70 -6.39
C THR A 72 12.11 -1.88 -7.47
N THR A 73 13.03 -2.83 -7.32
CA THR A 73 14.13 -3.01 -8.28
C THR A 73 13.63 -3.42 -9.66
N VAL A 74 12.64 -4.30 -9.75
CA VAL A 74 12.10 -4.77 -11.02
C VAL A 74 11.30 -3.67 -11.73
N LEU A 75 10.44 -2.95 -11.01
CA LEU A 75 9.58 -1.93 -11.61
C LEU A 75 10.32 -0.60 -11.85
N ALA A 76 11.49 -0.38 -11.24
CA ALA A 76 12.28 0.83 -11.42
C ALA A 76 12.72 1.04 -12.87
N ASP A 77 13.11 -0.02 -13.57
CA ASP A 77 13.60 0.10 -14.96
C ASP A 77 12.50 0.62 -15.89
N ASP A 78 11.28 0.08 -15.79
CA ASP A 78 10.12 0.59 -16.54
C ASP A 78 9.80 2.04 -16.13
N PHE A 79 9.73 2.29 -14.81
CA PHE A 79 9.40 3.60 -14.26
C PHE A 79 10.34 4.70 -14.80
N PHE A 80 11.64 4.51 -14.67
CA PHE A 80 12.62 5.51 -15.10
C PHE A 80 12.78 5.56 -16.62
N SER A 81 12.60 4.44 -17.32
CA SER A 81 12.65 4.41 -18.79
C SER A 81 11.51 5.23 -19.39
N VAL A 82 10.27 4.99 -18.96
CA VAL A 82 9.09 5.74 -19.42
C VAL A 82 9.21 7.20 -19.05
N LEU A 83 9.59 7.50 -17.80
CA LEU A 83 9.75 8.89 -17.33
C LEU A 83 10.80 9.67 -18.14
N LYS A 84 11.93 9.04 -18.50
CA LYS A 84 13.00 9.69 -19.28
C LYS A 84 12.66 9.83 -20.76
N ARG A 85 11.98 8.83 -21.34
CA ARG A 85 11.73 8.77 -22.80
C ARG A 85 10.47 9.51 -23.22
N LEU A 86 9.40 9.37 -22.45
CA LEU A 86 8.07 9.94 -22.77
C LEU A 86 7.72 11.13 -21.88
N GLY A 87 8.42 11.31 -20.75
CA GLY A 87 8.21 12.43 -19.85
C GLY A 87 7.20 12.15 -18.75
N PHE A 88 6.92 13.17 -17.93
CA PHE A 88 6.12 13.01 -16.72
C PHE A 88 4.65 12.71 -17.00
N HIS A 89 4.01 13.39 -17.95
CA HIS A 89 2.61 13.16 -18.29
C HIS A 89 2.37 11.71 -18.76
N ASP A 90 3.17 11.24 -19.71
CA ASP A 90 3.07 9.87 -20.22
C ASP A 90 3.44 8.82 -19.16
N SER A 91 4.29 9.14 -18.18
CA SER A 91 4.62 8.20 -17.11
C SER A 91 3.44 7.73 -16.27
N TYR A 92 2.33 8.48 -16.21
CA TYR A 92 1.10 8.06 -15.55
C TYR A 92 -0.09 7.88 -16.51
N CYS A 93 0.11 8.07 -17.82
CA CYS A 93 -0.93 8.02 -18.83
C CYS A 93 -0.73 6.87 -19.84
N TYR A 94 0.51 6.60 -20.22
CA TYR A 94 0.88 5.51 -21.11
C TYR A 94 0.96 4.18 -20.35
N THR A 95 0.15 3.19 -20.73
CA THR A 95 0.16 1.86 -20.09
C THR A 95 1.30 0.98 -20.61
N GLY A 96 1.52 0.94 -21.92
CA GLY A 96 2.57 0.13 -22.55
C GLY A 96 2.50 -1.35 -22.12
N ASP A 97 3.67 -1.91 -21.81
CA ASP A 97 3.82 -3.29 -21.35
C ASP A 97 3.92 -3.40 -19.81
N TYR A 98 3.50 -2.37 -19.07
CA TYR A 98 3.62 -2.33 -17.61
C TYR A 98 2.89 -3.49 -16.90
N PHE A 99 1.79 -3.96 -17.47
CA PHE A 99 1.03 -5.10 -16.94
C PHE A 99 1.42 -6.44 -17.57
N LYS A 100 2.46 -6.49 -18.43
CA LYS A 100 2.88 -7.71 -19.13
C LYS A 100 4.20 -8.26 -18.58
N GLY A 101 4.42 -9.55 -18.83
CA GLY A 101 5.65 -10.26 -18.49
C GLY A 101 6.05 -10.06 -17.02
N GLN A 102 7.33 -9.76 -16.81
CA GLN A 102 7.89 -9.59 -15.47
C GLN A 102 7.26 -8.41 -14.71
N ASN A 103 7.00 -7.28 -15.35
CA ASN A 103 6.36 -6.13 -14.69
C ASN A 103 4.94 -6.47 -14.24
N GLY A 104 4.16 -7.07 -15.14
CA GLY A 104 2.80 -7.54 -14.85
C GLY A 104 2.75 -8.50 -13.67
N TYR A 105 3.69 -9.44 -13.61
CA TYR A 105 3.80 -10.37 -12.49
C TYR A 105 4.00 -9.66 -11.15
N TRP A 106 4.92 -8.69 -11.07
CA TRP A 106 5.16 -7.94 -9.83
C TRP A 106 4.02 -7.00 -9.48
N VAL A 107 3.33 -6.45 -10.48
CA VAL A 107 2.11 -5.64 -10.27
C VAL A 107 0.96 -6.51 -9.75
N PHE A 108 0.83 -7.75 -10.22
CA PHE A 108 -0.13 -8.71 -9.68
C PHE A 108 0.21 -9.10 -8.24
N LEU A 109 1.48 -9.42 -7.96
CA LEU A 109 1.95 -9.72 -6.62
C LEU A 109 1.72 -8.54 -5.67
N PHE A 110 1.86 -7.29 -6.13
CA PHE A 110 1.49 -6.11 -5.35
C PHE A 110 0.03 -6.12 -4.92
N ALA A 111 -0.89 -6.44 -5.85
CA ALA A 111 -2.32 -6.52 -5.52
C ALA A 111 -2.59 -7.62 -4.48
N LEU A 112 -1.92 -8.77 -4.60
CA LEU A 112 -1.98 -9.85 -3.60
C LEU A 112 -1.36 -9.44 -2.25
N SER A 113 -0.28 -8.65 -2.26
CA SER A 113 0.42 -8.26 -1.04
C SER A 113 -0.47 -7.46 -0.11
N LYS A 114 -1.43 -6.66 -0.64
CA LYS A 114 -2.35 -5.89 0.21
C LYS A 114 -3.21 -6.78 1.11
N ILE A 115 -3.60 -7.96 0.62
CA ILE A 115 -4.28 -8.97 1.43
C ILE A 115 -3.33 -9.53 2.50
N ALA A 116 -2.08 -9.83 2.14
CA ALA A 116 -1.10 -10.30 3.11
C ALA A 116 -0.85 -9.26 4.21
N GLU A 117 -0.69 -7.99 3.85
CA GLU A 117 -0.44 -6.84 4.75
C GLU A 117 -1.55 -6.63 5.79
N LEU A 118 -2.75 -7.20 5.62
CA LEU A 118 -3.78 -7.25 6.67
C LEU A 118 -3.26 -7.94 7.96
N GLY A 119 -2.25 -8.81 7.83
CA GLY A 119 -1.53 -9.43 8.93
C GLY A 119 -0.85 -8.45 9.88
N ASP A 120 -0.44 -7.26 9.41
CA ASP A 120 0.19 -6.23 10.25
C ASP A 120 -0.72 -5.85 11.43
N THR A 121 -2.00 -5.67 11.14
CA THR A 121 -3.03 -5.36 12.13
C THR A 121 -3.27 -6.51 13.10
N LEU A 122 -3.21 -7.76 12.62
CA LEU A 122 -3.37 -8.95 13.47
C LEU A 122 -2.24 -9.03 14.50
N PHE A 123 -0.99 -8.79 14.09
CA PHE A 123 0.15 -8.70 15.02
C PHE A 123 -0.04 -7.61 16.07
N LEU A 124 -0.55 -6.44 15.68
CA LEU A 124 -0.83 -5.37 16.63
C LEU A 124 -1.93 -5.79 17.64
N ALA A 125 -3.03 -6.38 17.15
CA ALA A 125 -4.14 -6.82 18.00
C ALA A 125 -3.72 -7.93 18.98
N LEU A 126 -3.01 -8.97 18.52
CA LEU A 126 -2.52 -10.09 19.36
C LEU A 126 -1.51 -9.63 20.42
N ARG A 127 -0.76 -8.57 20.14
CA ARG A 127 0.22 -7.99 21.07
C ARG A 127 -0.37 -6.88 21.95
N LYS A 128 -1.70 -6.67 21.90
CA LYS A 128 -2.41 -5.56 22.59
C LYS A 128 -1.78 -4.19 22.32
N ARG A 129 -1.28 -3.97 21.10
CA ARG A 129 -0.80 -2.64 20.65
C ARG A 129 -1.99 -1.84 20.10
N PRO A 130 -1.98 -0.51 20.24
CA PRO A 130 -3.08 0.32 19.75
C PRO A 130 -3.18 0.21 18.22
N VAL A 131 -4.32 -0.31 17.76
CA VAL A 131 -4.66 -0.35 16.33
C VAL A 131 -5.42 0.92 15.99
N LEU A 132 -4.70 1.90 15.45
CA LEU A 132 -5.25 3.22 15.08
C LEU A 132 -6.30 3.08 13.98
N PHE A 133 -7.28 3.99 13.97
CA PHE A 133 -8.29 4.09 12.91
C PHE A 133 -7.65 4.13 11.52
N LEU A 134 -6.68 5.05 11.34
CA LEU A 134 -5.92 5.20 10.11
C LEU A 134 -5.35 3.87 9.59
N HIS A 135 -4.79 3.05 10.48
CA HIS A 135 -4.12 1.82 10.08
C HIS A 135 -5.11 0.79 9.53
N TRP A 136 -6.13 0.42 10.30
CA TRP A 136 -7.06 -0.61 9.85
C TRP A 136 -7.95 -0.14 8.70
N TYR A 137 -8.33 1.15 8.68
CA TYR A 137 -9.09 1.76 7.59
C TYR A 137 -8.30 1.74 6.28
N HIS A 138 -7.04 2.17 6.31
CA HIS A 138 -6.14 2.13 5.16
C HIS A 138 -5.99 0.70 4.64
N HIS A 139 -5.64 -0.26 5.48
CA HIS A 139 -5.43 -1.65 5.07
C HIS A 139 -6.69 -2.29 4.48
N ALA A 140 -7.88 -2.05 5.06
CA ALA A 140 -9.14 -2.57 4.51
C ALA A 140 -9.47 -1.96 3.14
N THR A 141 -9.35 -0.64 3.01
CA THR A 141 -9.76 0.07 1.80
C THR A 141 -8.78 -0.12 0.65
N VAL A 142 -7.46 -0.06 0.90
CA VAL A 142 -6.45 -0.29 -0.16
C VAL A 142 -6.49 -1.72 -0.68
N SER A 143 -6.76 -2.72 0.19
CA SER A 143 -6.89 -4.12 -0.22
C SER A 143 -8.11 -4.33 -1.11
N ALA A 144 -9.27 -3.82 -0.71
CA ALA A 144 -10.49 -3.94 -1.50
C ALA A 144 -10.36 -3.17 -2.82
N PHE A 145 -9.88 -1.93 -2.78
CA PHE A 145 -9.84 -1.07 -3.96
C PHE A 145 -8.81 -1.53 -4.98
N SER A 146 -7.60 -1.95 -4.54
CA SER A 146 -6.59 -2.50 -5.46
C SER A 146 -7.09 -3.76 -6.17
N TRP A 147 -7.81 -4.63 -5.47
CA TRP A 147 -8.40 -5.83 -6.06
C TRP A 147 -9.42 -5.51 -7.15
N VAL A 148 -10.36 -4.59 -6.88
CA VAL A 148 -11.41 -4.22 -7.84
C VAL A 148 -10.85 -3.47 -9.04
N ILE A 149 -9.82 -2.63 -8.85
CA ILE A 149 -9.25 -1.82 -9.92
C ILE A 149 -8.22 -2.54 -10.77
N TYR A 150 -7.53 -3.55 -10.22
CA TYR A 150 -6.48 -4.28 -10.92
C TYR A 150 -6.86 -4.67 -12.37
N PRO A 151 -8.03 -5.27 -12.67
CA PRO A 151 -8.32 -5.76 -14.02
C PRO A 151 -8.49 -4.68 -15.09
N TYR A 152 -8.60 -3.41 -14.69
CA TYR A 152 -8.69 -2.30 -15.62
C TYR A 152 -7.33 -1.83 -16.12
N HIS A 153 -6.23 -2.39 -15.60
CA HIS A 153 -4.86 -2.07 -15.96
C HIS A 153 -4.58 -0.56 -16.12
N PRO A 154 -4.93 0.27 -15.12
CA PRO A 154 -4.81 1.70 -15.31
C PRO A 154 -3.35 2.15 -15.20
N SER A 155 -2.93 3.04 -16.09
CA SER A 155 -1.56 3.53 -16.23
C SER A 155 -1.00 4.18 -14.96
N VAL A 156 -1.88 4.76 -14.14
CA VAL A 156 -1.53 5.38 -12.84
C VAL A 156 -0.87 4.42 -11.86
N TRP A 157 -1.08 3.11 -12.01
CA TRP A 157 -0.46 2.12 -11.15
C TRP A 157 1.07 2.17 -11.20
N ARG A 158 1.68 2.66 -12.28
CA ARG A 158 3.13 2.86 -12.34
C ARG A 158 3.63 3.75 -11.19
N TRP A 159 2.92 4.83 -10.89
CA TRP A 159 3.25 5.73 -9.79
C TRP A 159 2.84 5.20 -8.43
N ILE A 160 1.58 4.75 -8.31
CA ILE A 160 1.05 4.27 -7.03
C ILE A 160 1.84 3.06 -6.53
N VAL A 161 2.05 2.05 -7.38
CA VAL A 161 2.78 0.83 -7.03
C VAL A 161 4.27 1.12 -6.83
N GLY A 162 4.89 1.85 -7.76
CA GLY A 162 6.33 2.13 -7.74
C GLY A 162 6.76 2.89 -6.47
N ILE A 163 6.05 3.96 -6.10
CA ILE A 163 6.37 4.70 -4.87
C ILE A 163 6.02 3.86 -3.64
N ASN A 164 4.87 3.16 -3.64
CA ASN A 164 4.46 2.34 -2.51
C ASN A 164 5.51 1.25 -2.19
N TYR A 165 5.98 0.51 -3.20
CA TYR A 165 7.06 -0.46 -3.01
C TYR A 165 8.32 0.20 -2.45
N SER A 166 8.72 1.34 -3.00
CA SER A 166 9.93 2.05 -2.58
C SER A 166 9.87 2.51 -1.13
N ILE A 167 8.71 2.99 -0.67
CA ILE A 167 8.51 3.37 0.73
C ILE A 167 8.44 2.13 1.63
N HIS A 168 7.77 1.05 1.22
CA HIS A 168 7.69 -0.18 2.00
C HIS A 168 9.04 -0.89 2.11
N ALA A 169 9.89 -0.78 1.09
CA ALA A 169 11.29 -1.23 1.11
C ALA A 169 12.11 -0.54 2.21
N ILE A 170 11.70 0.63 2.69
CA ILE A 170 12.33 1.35 3.81
C ILE A 170 11.57 1.08 5.12
N MET A 171 10.24 1.11 5.07
CA MET A 171 9.39 1.02 6.25
C MET A 171 9.45 -0.35 6.94
N TYR A 172 9.40 -1.45 6.18
CA TYR A 172 9.41 -2.79 6.76
C TYR A 172 10.75 -3.16 7.42
N PRO A 173 11.92 -2.88 6.82
CA PRO A 173 13.19 -3.03 7.52
C PRO A 173 13.27 -2.19 8.80
N TYR A 174 12.75 -0.95 8.80
CA TYR A 174 12.66 -0.15 10.02
C TYR A 174 11.84 -0.85 11.12
N TYR A 175 10.67 -1.43 10.79
CA TYR A 175 9.86 -2.17 11.76
C TYR A 175 10.51 -3.48 12.21
N MET A 176 11.22 -4.18 11.32
CA MET A 176 12.01 -5.35 11.66
C MET A 176 13.07 -5.02 12.72
N PHE A 177 13.91 -4.00 12.48
CA PHE A 177 14.94 -3.57 13.43
C PHE A 177 14.35 -3.10 14.76
N LYS A 178 13.21 -2.40 14.72
CA LYS A 178 12.47 -2.02 15.92
C LYS A 178 11.98 -3.24 16.71
N ALA A 179 11.50 -4.28 16.03
CA ALA A 179 11.06 -5.52 16.66
C ALA A 179 12.23 -6.31 17.28
N MET A 180 13.43 -6.23 16.69
CA MET A 180 14.68 -6.77 17.24
C MET A 180 15.20 -5.99 18.46
N GLY A 181 14.62 -4.84 18.79
CA GLY A 181 15.08 -4.00 19.90
C GLY A 181 16.27 -3.11 19.55
N VAL A 182 16.61 -2.96 18.27
CA VAL A 182 17.68 -2.06 17.81
C VAL A 182 17.26 -0.61 18.05
N LYS A 183 18.13 0.16 18.72
CA LYS A 183 17.92 1.60 18.94
C LYS A 183 18.23 2.37 17.67
N LEU A 184 17.19 2.72 16.92
CA LEU A 184 17.32 3.53 15.71
C LEU A 184 17.15 5.03 16.01
N PRO A 185 17.79 5.92 15.23
CA PRO A 185 17.61 7.36 15.35
C PRO A 185 16.14 7.79 15.28
N GLY A 186 15.72 8.66 16.22
CA GLY A 186 14.33 9.10 16.36
C GLY A 186 13.78 9.93 15.18
N PHE A 187 14.63 10.37 14.25
CA PHE A 187 14.21 11.08 13.04
C PHE A 187 13.73 10.14 11.93
N ILE A 188 14.17 8.87 11.91
CA ILE A 188 13.82 7.89 10.86
C ILE A 188 12.30 7.74 10.70
N PRO A 189 11.49 7.50 11.76
CA PRO A 189 10.04 7.41 11.61
C PRO A 189 9.42 8.71 11.06
N ARG A 190 10.01 9.88 11.33
CA ARG A 190 9.53 11.16 10.78
C ARG A 190 9.79 11.25 9.28
N ILE A 191 10.96 10.82 8.82
CA ILE A 191 11.29 10.76 7.39
C ILE A 191 10.34 9.79 6.68
N ILE A 192 10.10 8.60 7.24
CA ILE A 192 9.16 7.63 6.67
C ILE A 192 7.76 8.24 6.54
N THR A 193 7.24 8.87 7.60
CA THR A 193 5.94 9.54 7.54
C THR A 193 5.93 10.69 6.53
N ALA A 194 7.03 11.45 6.41
CA ALA A 194 7.13 12.53 5.41
C ALA A 194 7.11 11.99 3.98
N MET A 195 7.80 10.89 3.70
CA MET A 195 7.76 10.22 2.39
C MET A 195 6.35 9.72 2.05
N GLN A 196 5.64 9.13 3.02
CA GLN A 196 4.24 8.70 2.83
C GLN A 196 3.30 9.86 2.52
N ILE A 197 3.46 10.99 3.23
CA ILE A 197 2.69 12.20 2.95
C ILE A 197 3.00 12.75 1.55
N ALA A 198 4.29 12.80 1.18
CA ALA A 198 4.72 13.24 -0.15
C ALA A 198 4.14 12.36 -1.27
N GLN A 199 4.09 11.04 -1.07
CA GLN A 199 3.42 10.11 -1.98
C GLN A 199 1.96 10.52 -2.21
N PHE A 200 1.18 10.76 -1.15
CA PHE A 200 -0.23 11.11 -1.31
C PHE A 200 -0.45 12.42 -2.07
N PHE A 201 0.45 13.39 -1.96
CA PHE A 201 0.38 14.61 -2.78
C PHE A 201 0.57 14.32 -4.27
N VAL A 202 1.54 13.47 -4.60
CA VAL A 202 1.78 13.02 -5.99
C VAL A 202 0.58 12.24 -6.51
N ASP A 203 0.06 11.29 -5.71
CA ASP A 203 -1.11 10.49 -6.07
C ASP A 203 -2.35 11.37 -6.31
N ILE A 204 -2.60 12.38 -5.46
CA ILE A 204 -3.72 13.34 -5.65
C ILE A 204 -3.54 14.13 -6.93
N TYR A 205 -2.33 14.66 -7.18
CA TYR A 205 -2.07 15.44 -8.40
C TYR A 205 -2.41 14.63 -9.65
N ILE A 206 -1.91 13.40 -9.74
CA ILE A 206 -2.17 12.51 -10.89
C ILE A 206 -3.65 12.15 -10.96
N MET A 207 -4.25 11.73 -9.85
CA MET A 207 -5.66 11.33 -9.83
C MET A 207 -6.62 12.47 -10.19
N VAL A 208 -6.30 13.72 -9.85
CA VAL A 208 -7.09 14.89 -10.27
C VAL A 208 -7.01 15.08 -11.79
N ASP A 209 -5.84 14.96 -12.41
CA ASP A 209 -5.70 15.05 -13.87
C ASP A 209 -6.48 13.94 -14.57
N LEU A 210 -6.34 12.69 -14.12
CA LEU A 210 -7.05 11.54 -14.69
C LEU A 210 -8.57 11.64 -14.50
N THR A 211 -9.02 12.13 -13.34
CA THR A 211 -10.44 12.36 -13.07
C THR A 211 -11.01 13.41 -14.01
N LYS A 212 -10.32 14.55 -14.21
CA LYS A 212 -10.73 15.58 -15.18
C LYS A 212 -10.85 15.02 -16.60
N ARG A 213 -9.89 14.20 -17.02
CA ARG A 213 -9.91 13.54 -18.34
C ARG A 213 -11.08 12.58 -18.51
N ALA A 214 -11.36 11.78 -17.48
CA ALA A 214 -12.48 10.85 -17.47
C ALA A 214 -13.84 11.58 -17.61
N PHE A 215 -14.00 12.77 -17.01
CA PHE A 215 -15.22 13.56 -17.13
C PHE A 215 -15.34 14.34 -18.45
N ASN A 216 -14.24 14.86 -18.97
CA ASN A 216 -14.24 15.64 -20.20
C ASN A 216 -14.31 14.77 -21.46
N GLY A 217 -14.33 13.43 -21.32
CA GLY A 217 -14.26 12.50 -22.45
C GLY A 217 -12.91 12.54 -23.18
N THR A 218 -11.89 13.19 -22.62
CA THR A 218 -10.55 13.28 -23.20
C THR A 218 -9.75 12.04 -22.79
N VAL A 219 -10.19 10.88 -23.27
CA VAL A 219 -9.58 9.58 -22.96
C VAL A 219 -8.19 9.48 -23.59
N GLY A 220 -7.98 10.05 -24.78
CA GLY A 220 -6.70 9.97 -25.50
C GLY A 220 -6.13 8.54 -25.51
N ASP A 221 -4.80 8.44 -25.52
CA ASP A 221 -4.09 7.16 -25.33
C ASP A 221 -3.87 6.82 -23.83
N CYS A 222 -4.64 7.47 -22.95
CA CYS A 222 -4.46 7.35 -21.50
C CYS A 222 -5.13 6.08 -20.97
N GLY A 223 -4.39 5.25 -20.24
CA GLY A 223 -4.91 4.08 -19.53
C GLY A 223 -5.77 4.44 -18.32
N LEU A 224 -6.95 5.02 -18.56
CA LEU A 224 -7.84 5.49 -17.49
C LEU A 224 -8.51 4.33 -16.75
N PRO A 225 -8.59 4.39 -15.41
CA PRO A 225 -9.58 3.61 -14.68
C PRO A 225 -11.01 3.99 -15.14
N PRO A 226 -12.01 3.15 -14.84
CA PRO A 226 -13.41 3.57 -14.95
C PRO A 226 -13.66 4.87 -14.19
N THR A 227 -14.58 5.72 -14.67
CA THR A 227 -14.86 7.03 -14.05
C THR A 227 -15.20 6.92 -12.56
N TRP A 228 -15.95 5.89 -12.17
CA TRP A 228 -16.23 5.61 -10.75
C TRP A 228 -14.94 5.27 -9.96
N GLY A 229 -13.99 4.57 -10.59
CA GLY A 229 -12.70 4.23 -10.01
C GLY A 229 -11.82 5.45 -9.82
N CYS A 230 -11.84 6.39 -10.76
CA CYS A 230 -11.16 7.69 -10.60
C CYS A 230 -11.71 8.46 -9.38
N LEU A 231 -13.03 8.55 -9.25
CA LEU A 231 -13.68 9.24 -8.13
C LEU A 231 -13.39 8.59 -6.78
N VAL A 232 -13.60 7.27 -6.67
CA VAL A 232 -13.37 6.53 -5.42
C VAL A 232 -11.90 6.56 -5.04
N GLY A 233 -11.00 6.35 -6.02
CA GLY A 233 -9.55 6.41 -5.80
C GLY A 233 -9.10 7.78 -5.31
N LEU A 234 -9.57 8.86 -5.94
CA LEU A 234 -9.27 10.23 -5.51
C LEU A 234 -9.77 10.48 -4.08
N GLY A 235 -10.99 10.06 -3.77
CA GLY A 235 -11.56 10.18 -2.42
C GLY A 235 -10.74 9.44 -1.35
N LEU A 236 -10.27 8.22 -1.66
CA LEU A 236 -9.43 7.42 -0.76
C LEU A 236 -8.06 8.08 -0.53
N VAL A 237 -7.38 8.54 -1.57
CA VAL A 237 -6.06 9.17 -1.40
C VAL A 237 -6.18 10.47 -0.61
N ILE A 238 -7.23 11.27 -0.83
CA ILE A 238 -7.51 12.47 -0.01
C ILE A 238 -7.75 12.08 1.45
N SER A 239 -8.55 11.05 1.71
CA SER A 239 -8.82 10.60 3.08
C SER A 239 -7.53 10.13 3.77
N PHE A 240 -6.65 9.42 3.06
CA PHE A 240 -5.35 9.00 3.57
C PHE A 240 -4.46 10.20 3.89
N LEU A 241 -4.34 11.18 2.98
CA LEU A 241 -3.56 12.39 3.23
C LEU A 241 -4.00 13.08 4.53
N VAL A 242 -5.32 13.31 4.68
CA VAL A 242 -5.87 13.97 5.88
C VAL A 242 -5.54 13.17 7.15
N LEU A 243 -5.72 11.84 7.12
CA LEU A 243 -5.45 10.99 8.27
C LEU A 243 -3.95 10.93 8.62
N PHE A 244 -3.06 10.91 7.62
CA PHE A 244 -1.61 10.92 7.83
C PHE A 244 -1.10 12.28 8.32
N MET A 245 -1.63 13.38 7.80
CA MET A 245 -1.34 14.72 8.30
C MET A 245 -1.79 14.85 9.76
N ASN A 246 -3.01 14.39 10.09
CA ASN A 246 -3.52 14.38 11.46
C ASN A 246 -2.63 13.52 12.38
N TYR A 247 -2.24 12.32 11.94
CA TYR A 247 -1.32 11.47 12.68
C TYR A 247 0.03 12.14 12.92
N SER A 248 0.62 12.76 11.89
CA SER A 248 1.91 13.46 11.95
C SER A 248 1.84 14.65 12.92
N TYR A 249 0.79 15.46 12.83
CA TYR A 249 0.54 16.58 13.73
C TYR A 249 0.48 16.13 15.19
N HIS A 250 -0.31 15.09 15.50
CA HIS A 250 -0.46 14.61 16.86
C HIS A 250 0.77 13.89 17.40
N SER A 251 1.49 13.16 16.56
CA SER A 251 2.63 12.33 16.98
C SER A 251 3.92 13.12 17.11
N TYR A 252 4.16 14.10 16.25
CA TYR A 252 5.45 14.81 16.19
C TYR A 252 5.37 16.26 16.66
N PHE A 253 4.31 16.99 16.32
CA PHE A 253 4.20 18.42 16.66
C PHE A 253 3.52 18.64 18.01
N LYS A 254 2.33 18.06 18.23
CA LYS A 254 1.58 18.23 19.48
C LYS A 254 2.24 17.53 20.68
N ARG A 255 2.82 16.33 20.47
CA ARG A 255 3.55 15.59 21.50
C ARG A 255 5.01 16.04 21.68
N GLY A 256 5.57 16.76 20.70
CA GLY A 256 6.90 17.37 20.78
C GLY A 256 7.05 18.43 21.88
N GLY A 257 5.95 18.96 22.42
CA GLY A 257 5.95 19.91 23.54
C GLY A 257 5.99 19.30 24.95
N LYS A 258 5.96 17.96 25.09
CA LYS A 258 5.92 17.28 26.42
C LYS A 258 7.17 16.49 26.80
N HIS A 259 8.26 16.58 26.02
CA HIS A 259 9.53 15.92 26.38
C HIS A 259 10.45 16.79 27.27
N ASN A 260 9.97 17.96 27.75
CA ASN A 260 10.77 18.88 28.59
C ASN A 260 10.11 19.29 29.93
N ARG A 261 9.14 18.52 30.45
CA ARG A 261 8.58 18.70 31.80
C ARG A 261 8.26 17.35 32.44
N SER A 262 9.27 16.68 32.98
CA SER A 262 9.16 15.70 34.09
C SER A 262 10.52 15.04 34.36
N LYS A 263 11.50 15.86 34.73
CA LYS A 263 12.67 15.45 35.52
C LYS A 263 13.04 16.61 36.46
N ILE A 264 12.10 16.94 37.34
CA ILE A 264 12.36 17.49 38.67
C ILE A 264 11.34 16.77 39.53
N ASP A 265 11.78 15.65 40.07
CA ASP A 265 11.50 15.10 41.40
C ASP A 265 12.32 13.80 41.54
#